data_AF-A0A562PGX9-F1
#
_entry.id   AF-A0A562PGX9-F1
#
_cell.length_a   1.000
_cell.length_b   1.000
_cell.length_c   1.000
_cell.angle_alpha   90.00
_cell.angle_beta   90.00
_cell.angle_gamma   90.00
#
_symmetry.space_group_name_H-M   'P 1'
#
loop_
_entity.id
_entity.type
_entity.pdbx_description
1 polymer ?
#
loop_
_entity_poly.entity_id
_entity_poly.type
_entity_poly.pdbx_seq_one_letter_code
_entity_poly.pdbx_strand_id
1 'polypeptide(L)'
;MKKSDIYEIAIKILGLYLFFTSIALLRDVLTTFAVMTQAKQNPEAFGDFDQTPFFILSIANFVFVILFATFLTLKTKTIVKFICKPTDYEETSTLFADRKIIYEIALAIMGLLLIVWTLPDFAFKLKNHIQLVQSSMPTKDYDTNFIITAAIKIVVGLIAIIYAKSISTILVKDNKNGQTE
;
A
#
# COMPACT_ATOMS: atom_id res chain seq x y z
N MET A 1 17.36 2.96 -23.11
CA MET A 1 15.98 2.41 -22.96
C MET A 1 15.06 3.17 -23.90
N LYS A 2 13.95 2.58 -24.36
CA LYS A 2 12.93 3.31 -25.14
C LYS A 2 12.11 4.20 -24.22
N LYS A 3 11.51 5.29 -24.72
CA LYS A 3 10.60 6.10 -23.89
C LYS A 3 9.44 5.28 -23.33
N SER A 4 8.89 4.35 -24.12
CA SER A 4 7.87 3.40 -23.67
C SER A 4 8.28 2.55 -22.44
N ASP A 5 9.59 2.25 -22.29
CA ASP A 5 10.12 1.55 -21.13
C ASP A 5 9.98 2.38 -19.85
N ILE A 6 10.13 3.71 -19.97
CA ILE A 6 10.03 4.66 -18.84
C ILE A 6 8.58 4.73 -18.36
N TYR A 7 7.62 4.80 -19.29
CA TYR A 7 6.20 4.73 -18.95
C TYR A 7 5.85 3.42 -18.22
N GLU A 8 6.38 2.28 -18.70
CA GLU A 8 6.15 1.01 -18.04
C GLU A 8 6.67 0.99 -16.59
N ILE A 9 7.87 1.52 -16.36
CA ILE A 9 8.44 1.64 -15.01
C ILE A 9 7.58 2.54 -14.13
N ALA A 10 7.20 3.72 -14.62
CA ALA A 10 6.40 4.66 -13.86
C ALA A 10 5.05 4.05 -13.44
N ILE A 11 4.37 3.35 -14.37
CA ILE A 11 3.10 2.67 -14.10
C ILE A 11 3.29 1.53 -13.07
N LYS A 12 4.36 0.74 -13.17
CA LYS A 12 4.67 -0.30 -12.18
C LYS A 12 4.94 0.28 -10.79
N ILE A 13 5.70 1.37 -10.70
CA ILE A 13 5.97 2.05 -9.43
C ILE A 13 4.66 2.55 -8.82
N LEU A 14 3.75 3.10 -9.64
CA LEU A 14 2.43 3.51 -9.18
C LEU A 14 1.60 2.33 -8.65
N GLY A 15 1.61 1.20 -9.36
CA GLY A 15 0.94 -0.03 -8.91
C GLY A 15 1.50 -0.54 -7.58
N LEU A 16 2.84 -0.54 -7.42
CA LEU A 16 3.50 -0.89 -6.17
C LEU A 16 3.07 0.06 -5.05
N TYR A 17 3.10 1.37 -5.27
CA TYR A 17 2.65 2.36 -4.30
C TYR A 17 1.20 2.10 -3.81
N LEU A 18 0.30 1.69 -4.71
CA LEU A 18 -1.06 1.33 -4.33
C LEU A 18 -1.14 0.07 -3.44
N PHE A 19 -0.23 -0.90 -3.60
CA PHE A 19 -0.11 -2.01 -2.64
C PHE A 19 0.34 -1.55 -1.26
N PHE A 20 1.23 -0.55 -1.15
CA PHE A 20 1.57 0.03 0.15
C PHE A 20 0.35 0.75 0.76
N THR A 21 -0.44 1.43 -0.08
CA THR A 21 -1.67 2.12 0.33
C THR A 21 -2.76 1.15 0.79
N SER A 22 -2.86 -0.03 0.17
CA SER A 22 -3.88 -1.02 0.55
C SER A 22 -3.71 -1.54 1.98
N ILE A 23 -2.48 -1.53 2.53
CA ILE A 23 -2.24 -1.85 3.95
C ILE A 23 -2.93 -0.84 4.87
N ALA A 24 -2.98 0.43 4.48
CA ALA A 24 -3.75 1.43 5.22
C ALA A 24 -5.25 1.17 5.13
N LEU A 25 -5.75 0.84 3.93
CA LEU A 25 -7.16 0.52 3.73
C LEU A 25 -7.60 -0.75 4.46
N LEU A 26 -6.72 -1.75 4.61
CA LEU A 26 -6.99 -2.93 5.44
C LEU A 26 -7.26 -2.51 6.89
N ARG A 27 -6.52 -1.53 7.41
CA ARG A 27 -6.78 -0.97 8.75
C ARG A 27 -8.16 -0.36 8.83
N ASP A 28 -8.58 0.37 7.81
CA ASP A 28 -9.89 1.03 7.80
C ASP A 28 -11.01 -0.01 7.79
N VAL A 29 -10.85 -1.10 7.04
CA VAL A 29 -11.77 -2.26 7.07
C VAL A 29 -11.85 -2.85 8.48
N LEU A 30 -10.71 -3.14 9.10
CA LEU A 30 -10.66 -3.71 10.45
C LEU A 30 -11.27 -2.79 11.51
N THR A 31 -11.00 -1.48 11.44
CA THR A 31 -11.57 -0.55 12.43
C THR A 31 -13.06 -0.35 12.21
N THR A 32 -13.53 -0.30 10.96
CA THR A 32 -14.97 -0.22 10.66
C THR A 32 -15.71 -1.47 11.12
N PHE A 33 -15.09 -2.65 10.98
CA PHE A 33 -15.59 -3.90 11.55
C PHE A 33 -15.68 -3.86 13.08
N ALA A 34 -14.62 -3.37 13.76
CA ALA A 34 -14.59 -3.23 15.21
C ALA A 34 -15.64 -2.23 15.72
N VAL A 35 -15.90 -1.15 14.98
CA VAL A 35 -16.96 -0.18 15.31
C VAL A 35 -18.35 -0.79 15.09
N MET A 36 -18.57 -1.50 13.98
CA MET A 36 -19.83 -2.17 13.69
C MET A 36 -20.20 -3.20 14.76
N THR A 37 -19.22 -3.99 15.23
CA THR A 37 -19.43 -4.98 16.30
C THR A 37 -19.76 -4.32 17.64
N GLN A 38 -19.07 -3.22 17.99
CA GLN A 38 -19.39 -2.43 19.19
C GLN A 38 -20.76 -1.76 19.13
N ALA A 39 -21.15 -1.22 17.98
CA ALA A 39 -22.46 -0.61 17.78
C ALA A 39 -23.60 -1.63 17.94
N LYS A 40 -23.41 -2.87 17.46
CA LYS A 40 -24.37 -3.96 17.67
C LYS A 40 -24.47 -4.41 19.13
N GLN A 41 -23.38 -4.32 19.89
CA GLN A 41 -23.35 -4.70 21.31
C GLN A 41 -23.93 -3.61 22.22
N ASN A 42 -23.80 -2.33 21.85
CA ASN A 42 -24.24 -1.18 22.66
C ASN A 42 -25.05 -0.16 21.83
N PRO A 43 -26.25 -0.50 21.34
CA PRO A 43 -27.02 0.35 20.42
C PRO A 43 -27.37 1.73 20.99
N GLU A 44 -27.61 1.83 22.31
CA GLU A 44 -27.91 3.09 23.01
C GLU A 44 -26.77 4.12 22.94
N ALA A 45 -25.51 3.66 22.84
CA ALA A 45 -24.34 4.53 22.75
C ALA A 45 -24.10 5.09 21.33
N PHE A 46 -24.72 4.50 20.30
CA PHE A 46 -24.49 4.82 18.89
C PHE A 46 -25.75 5.31 18.14
N GLY A 47 -26.88 5.47 18.85
CA GLY A 47 -28.08 6.12 18.32
C GLY A 47 -28.74 5.39 17.15
N ASP A 48 -28.78 4.05 17.20
CA ASP A 48 -29.35 3.18 16.13
C ASP A 48 -28.76 3.41 14.72
N PHE A 49 -27.57 4.01 14.63
CA PHE A 49 -26.93 4.27 13.36
C PHE A 49 -26.41 2.98 12.70
N ASP A 50 -26.90 2.67 11.49
CA ASP A 50 -26.44 1.51 10.74
C ASP A 50 -25.04 1.72 10.16
N GLN A 51 -24.06 1.00 10.71
CA GLN A 51 -22.66 1.02 10.27
C GLN A 51 -22.39 0.10 9.07
N THR A 52 -23.37 -0.71 8.65
CA THR A 52 -23.22 -1.70 7.56
C THR A 52 -22.80 -1.06 6.23
N PRO A 53 -23.37 0.08 5.79
CA PRO A 53 -22.95 0.73 4.54
C PRO A 53 -21.47 1.16 4.55
N PHE A 54 -20.98 1.69 5.68
CA PHE A 54 -19.58 2.10 5.81
C PHE A 54 -18.65 0.89 5.73
N PHE A 55 -19.02 -0.22 6.36
CA PHE A 55 -18.25 -1.45 6.29
C PHE A 55 -18.17 -1.98 4.84
N ILE A 56 -19.30 -2.03 4.13
CA ILE A 56 -19.35 -2.45 2.72
C ILE A 56 -18.47 -1.54 1.85
N LEU A 57 -18.58 -0.21 2.02
CA LEU A 57 -17.76 0.75 1.27
C LEU A 57 -16.26 0.59 1.56
N SER A 58 -15.89 0.33 2.82
CA SER A 58 -14.49 0.10 3.18
C SER A 58 -13.90 -1.13 2.49
N ILE A 59 -14.66 -2.25 2.45
CA ILE A 59 -14.26 -3.47 1.75
C ILE A 59 -14.18 -3.21 0.24
N ALA A 60 -15.19 -2.58 -0.34
CA ALA A 60 -15.24 -2.28 -1.76
C ALA A 60 -14.03 -1.43 -2.19
N ASN A 61 -13.70 -0.40 -1.41
CA ASN A 61 -12.52 0.45 -1.64
C ASN A 61 -11.21 -0.36 -1.54
N PHE A 62 -11.05 -1.17 -0.50
CA PHE A 62 -9.87 -2.02 -0.32
C PHE A 62 -9.67 -3.00 -1.50
N VAL A 63 -10.73 -3.70 -1.89
CA VAL A 63 -10.72 -4.65 -3.01
C VAL A 63 -10.43 -3.93 -4.32
N PHE A 64 -11.10 -2.81 -4.58
CA PHE A 64 -10.88 -2.02 -5.79
C PHE A 64 -9.44 -1.55 -5.92
N VAL A 65 -8.84 -1.03 -4.84
CA VAL A 65 -7.45 -0.58 -4.85
C VAL A 65 -6.47 -1.75 -5.08
N ILE A 66 -6.71 -2.92 -4.49
CA ILE A 66 -5.88 -4.11 -4.76
C ILE A 66 -5.99 -4.56 -6.22
N LEU A 67 -7.21 -4.62 -6.76
CA LEU A 67 -7.44 -4.99 -8.16
C LEU A 67 -6.76 -4.00 -9.10
N PHE A 68 -6.89 -2.70 -8.81
CA PHE A 68 -6.27 -1.65 -9.60
C PHE A 68 -4.74 -1.68 -9.50
N ALA A 69 -4.17 -1.86 -8.31
CA ALA A 69 -2.74 -2.04 -8.09
C ALA A 69 -2.18 -3.24 -8.88
N THR A 70 -2.91 -4.36 -8.86
CA THR A 70 -2.58 -5.58 -9.59
C THR A 70 -2.62 -5.35 -11.10
N PHE A 71 -3.67 -4.69 -11.59
CA PHE A 71 -3.81 -4.31 -13.00
C PHE A 71 -2.64 -3.41 -13.45
N LEU A 72 -2.32 -2.37 -12.67
CA LEU A 72 -1.20 -1.46 -12.95
C LEU A 72 0.16 -2.14 -12.85
N THR A 73 0.32 -3.22 -12.08
CA THR A 73 1.63 -3.88 -11.93
C THR A 73 1.84 -4.96 -13.00
N LEU A 74 0.79 -5.73 -13.31
CA LEU A 74 0.87 -6.90 -14.20
C LEU A 74 0.50 -6.60 -15.66
N LYS A 75 -0.42 -5.66 -15.93
CA LYS A 75 -0.90 -5.33 -17.29
C LYS A 75 -0.28 -4.05 -17.86
N THR A 76 0.92 -3.73 -17.40
CA THR A 76 1.68 -2.50 -17.74
C THR A 76 1.89 -2.31 -19.23
N LYS A 77 2.30 -3.36 -19.95
CA LYS A 77 2.46 -3.31 -21.42
C LYS A 77 1.17 -2.92 -22.12
N THR A 78 0.03 -3.41 -21.65
CA THR A 78 -1.28 -3.06 -22.22
C THR A 78 -1.58 -1.58 -22.00
N ILE A 79 -1.34 -1.07 -20.80
CA ILE A 79 -1.55 0.35 -20.47
C ILE A 79 -0.63 1.25 -21.29
N VAL A 80 0.66 0.88 -21.41
CA VAL A 80 1.65 1.61 -22.22
C VAL A 80 1.21 1.70 -23.69
N LYS A 81 0.59 0.65 -24.26
CA LYS A 81 0.03 0.69 -25.62
C LYS A 81 -1.08 1.72 -25.80
N PHE A 82 -1.86 2.01 -24.76
CA PHE A 82 -2.93 3.01 -24.83
C PHE A 82 -2.40 4.45 -24.64
N ILE A 83 -1.27 4.63 -23.95
CA ILE A 83 -0.76 5.96 -23.59
C ILE A 83 0.35 6.44 -24.53
N CYS A 84 1.25 5.54 -24.96
CA CYS A 84 2.41 5.89 -25.78
C CYS A 84 2.02 6.14 -27.24
N LYS A 85 2.64 7.16 -27.84
CA LYS A 85 2.59 7.39 -29.29
C LYS A 85 3.55 6.43 -30.00
N PRO A 86 3.37 6.16 -31.31
CA PRO A 86 4.29 5.32 -32.07
C PRO A 86 5.76 5.77 -31.96
N THR A 87 6.00 7.09 -31.93
CA THR A 87 7.34 7.68 -31.77
C THR A 87 8.03 7.30 -30.46
N ASP A 88 7.27 7.06 -29.39
CA ASP A 88 7.83 6.69 -28.07
C ASP A 88 8.42 5.27 -28.04
N TYR A 89 8.13 4.45 -29.06
CA TYR A 89 8.71 3.13 -29.25
C TYR A 89 9.99 3.14 -30.08
N GLU A 90 10.29 4.26 -30.74
CA GLU A 90 11.47 4.42 -31.60
C GLU A 90 12.54 5.26 -30.91
N GLU A 91 12.10 6.29 -30.16
CA GLU A 91 13.00 7.17 -29.45
C GLU A 91 13.69 6.48 -28.26
N THR A 92 15.02 6.54 -28.28
CA THR A 92 15.84 6.10 -27.16
C THR A 92 16.08 7.27 -26.21
N SER A 93 15.92 6.98 -24.92
CA SER A 93 16.26 7.90 -23.84
C SER A 93 17.42 7.31 -23.04
N THR A 94 18.42 8.15 -22.78
CA THR A 94 19.50 7.87 -21.86
C THR A 94 19.01 8.16 -20.44
N LEU A 95 18.77 7.10 -19.68
CA LEU A 95 18.51 7.19 -18.24
C LEU A 95 19.82 6.97 -17.48
N PHE A 96 19.93 7.61 -16.33
CA PHE A 96 21.09 7.49 -15.42
C PHE A 96 21.28 6.06 -14.87
N ALA A 97 20.24 5.22 -14.91
CA ALA A 97 20.26 3.90 -14.30
C ALA A 97 19.39 2.89 -15.06
N ASP A 98 19.73 1.61 -14.90
CA ASP A 98 18.95 0.50 -15.44
C ASP A 98 17.61 0.32 -14.71
N ARG A 99 16.62 -0.28 -15.40
CA ARG A 99 15.28 -0.56 -14.84
C ARG A 99 15.31 -1.18 -13.44
N LYS A 100 16.22 -2.13 -13.22
CA LYS A 100 16.38 -2.82 -11.93
C LYS A 100 16.73 -1.84 -10.81
N ILE A 101 17.72 -0.97 -11.08
CA ILE A 101 18.20 0.03 -10.11
C ILE A 101 17.07 1.04 -9.82
N ILE A 102 16.31 1.44 -10.84
CA ILE A 102 15.17 2.35 -10.66
C ILE A 102 14.11 1.72 -9.73
N TYR A 103 13.74 0.45 -9.93
CA TYR A 103 12.81 -0.22 -9.03
C TYR A 103 13.35 -0.39 -7.61
N GLU A 104 14.65 -0.69 -7.47
CA GLU A 104 15.30 -0.82 -6.17
C GLU A 104 15.25 0.50 -5.39
N ILE A 105 15.61 1.62 -6.04
CA ILE A 105 15.52 2.96 -5.45
C ILE A 105 14.07 3.29 -5.10
N ALA A 106 13.12 3.02 -6.00
CA ALA A 106 11.71 3.28 -5.76
C ALA A 106 11.17 2.51 -4.55
N LEU A 107 11.50 1.22 -4.42
CA LEU A 107 11.11 0.39 -3.28
C LEU A 107 11.72 0.90 -1.96
N ALA A 108 12.99 1.30 -1.98
CA ALA A 108 13.64 1.88 -0.81
C ALA A 108 12.98 3.19 -0.39
N ILE A 109 12.71 4.10 -1.34
CA ILE A 109 12.02 5.37 -1.07
C ILE A 109 10.60 5.12 -0.53
N MET A 110 9.83 4.21 -1.14
CA MET A 110 8.48 3.87 -0.68
C MET A 110 8.48 3.28 0.73
N GLY A 111 9.42 2.37 1.03
CA GLY A 111 9.57 1.82 2.37
C GLY A 111 9.96 2.87 3.41
N LEU A 112 10.87 3.79 3.06
CA LEU A 112 11.25 4.91 3.92
C LEU A 112 10.07 5.85 4.17
N LEU A 113 9.31 6.20 3.13
CA LEU A 113 8.10 7.01 3.26
C LEU A 113 7.09 6.33 4.21
N LEU A 114 6.85 5.03 4.04
CA LEU A 114 5.92 4.31 4.92
C LEU A 114 6.36 4.37 6.39
N ILE A 115 7.66 4.20 6.67
CA ILE A 115 8.20 4.30 8.02
C ILE A 115 8.09 5.72 8.56
N VAL A 116 8.57 6.72 7.82
CA VAL A 116 8.58 8.13 8.25
C VAL A 116 7.17 8.62 8.57
N TRP A 117 6.16 8.20 7.80
CA TRP A 117 4.78 8.59 8.04
C TRP A 117 4.13 7.83 9.19
N THR A 118 4.50 6.55 9.39
CA THR A 118 3.88 5.70 10.41
C THR A 118 4.52 5.88 11.79
N LEU A 119 5.82 6.17 11.86
CA LEU A 119 6.58 6.18 13.09
C LEU A 119 6.11 7.24 14.12
N PRO A 120 5.82 8.50 13.73
CA PRO A 120 5.36 9.50 14.69
C PRO A 120 4.01 9.11 15.32
N ASP A 121 3.10 8.61 14.49
CA ASP A 121 1.77 8.20 14.91
C ASP A 121 1.82 6.94 15.82
N PHE A 122 2.69 5.99 15.47
CA PHE A 122 2.96 4.82 16.29
C PHE A 122 3.53 5.22 17.66
N ALA A 123 4.54 6.10 17.69
CA ALA A 123 5.17 6.54 18.93
C ALA A 123 4.17 7.26 19.86
N PHE A 124 3.33 8.14 19.30
CA PHE A 124 2.31 8.84 20.06
C PHE A 124 1.27 7.87 20.65
N LYS A 125 0.77 6.93 19.86
CA LYS A 125 -0.26 5.98 20.31
C LYS A 125 0.26 4.93 21.27
N LEU A 126 1.49 4.47 21.08
CA LEU A 126 2.16 3.60 22.02
C LEU A 126 2.33 4.29 23.37
N LYS A 127 2.78 5.55 23.39
CA LYS A 127 2.88 6.35 24.61
C LYS A 127 1.54 6.46 25.33
N ASN A 128 0.48 6.81 24.60
CA ASN A 128 -0.86 6.95 25.19
C ASN A 128 -1.37 5.62 25.75
N HIS A 129 -1.15 4.51 25.04
CA HIS A 129 -1.52 3.19 25.52
C HIS A 129 -0.78 2.81 26.81
N ILE A 130 0.54 3.04 26.88
CA ILE A 130 1.32 2.81 28.10
C ILE A 130 0.76 3.64 29.27
N GLN A 131 0.45 4.93 29.05
CA GLN A 131 -0.13 5.78 30.09
C GLN A 131 -1.49 5.28 30.59
N LEU A 132 -2.36 4.83 29.69
CA LEU A 132 -3.69 4.31 30.05
C LEU A 132 -3.59 3.01 30.86
N VAL A 133 -2.71 2.09 30.44
CA VAL A 133 -2.43 0.84 31.17
C VAL A 133 -1.88 1.14 32.57
N GLN A 134 -0.93 2.07 32.68
CA GLN A 134 -0.37 2.48 33.97
C GLN A 134 -1.40 3.16 34.87
N SER A 135 -2.37 3.87 34.29
CA SER A 135 -3.44 4.56 35.02
C SER A 135 -4.62 3.64 35.36
N SER A 136 -4.54 2.34 35.07
CA SER A 136 -5.62 1.36 35.28
C SER A 136 -6.94 1.75 34.60
N MET A 137 -6.87 2.53 33.53
CA MET A 137 -8.03 2.83 32.68
C MET A 137 -8.23 1.72 31.64
N PRO A 138 -9.47 1.30 31.36
CA PRO A 138 -9.71 0.26 30.36
C PRO A 138 -9.24 0.73 28.97
N THR A 139 -8.25 0.04 28.42
CA THR A 139 -7.84 0.22 27.02
C THR A 139 -8.85 -0.46 26.11
N LYS A 140 -9.45 0.27 25.18
CA LYS A 140 -10.39 -0.29 24.20
C LYS A 140 -9.64 -1.05 23.11
N ASP A 141 -10.21 -2.14 22.61
CA ASP A 141 -9.64 -2.96 21.52
C ASP A 141 -9.25 -2.14 20.27
N TYR A 142 -9.94 -1.02 20.07
CA TYR A 142 -9.65 -0.05 19.02
C TYR A 142 -8.21 0.50 19.07
N ASP A 143 -7.69 0.84 20.25
CA ASP A 143 -6.36 1.42 20.41
C ASP A 143 -5.27 0.38 20.15
N THR A 144 -5.49 -0.85 20.60
CA THR A 144 -4.56 -1.97 20.39
C THR A 144 -4.46 -2.34 18.91
N ASN A 145 -5.58 -2.41 18.19
CA ASN A 145 -5.60 -2.67 16.75
C ASN A 145 -4.84 -1.61 15.95
N PHE A 146 -4.88 -0.37 16.40
CA PHE A 146 -4.13 0.71 15.80
C PHE A 146 -2.62 0.47 15.88
N ILE A 147 -2.13 0.17 17.10
CA ILE A 147 -0.70 -0.05 17.37
C ILE A 147 -0.20 -1.24 16.57
N ILE A 148 -0.94 -2.35 16.55
CA ILE A 148 -0.60 -3.55 15.77
C ILE A 148 -0.48 -3.21 14.29
N THR A 149 -1.45 -2.49 13.74
CA THR A 149 -1.43 -2.16 12.31
C THR A 149 -0.30 -1.21 11.94
N ALA A 150 0.00 -0.24 12.81
CA ALA A 150 1.14 0.65 12.62
C ALA A 150 2.49 -0.11 12.72
N ALA A 151 2.61 -1.08 13.62
CA ALA A 151 3.77 -1.97 13.67
C ALA A 151 3.92 -2.80 12.38
N ILE A 152 2.82 -3.37 11.87
CA ILE A 152 2.82 -4.11 10.59
C ILE A 152 3.29 -3.20 9.44
N LYS A 153 2.80 -1.96 9.36
CA LYS A 153 3.25 -0.99 8.33
C LYS A 153 4.74 -0.73 8.43
N ILE A 154 5.29 -0.52 9.62
CA ILE A 154 6.73 -0.33 9.82
C ILE A 154 7.50 -1.57 9.34
N VAL A 155 7.05 -2.77 9.71
CA VAL A 155 7.67 -4.04 9.26
C VAL A 155 7.63 -4.17 7.74
N VAL A 156 6.51 -3.87 7.10
CA VAL A 156 6.42 -3.89 5.63
C VAL A 156 7.36 -2.87 4.99
N GLY A 157 7.47 -1.66 5.55
CA GLY A 157 8.44 -0.66 5.12
C GLY A 157 9.88 -1.15 5.22
N LEU A 158 10.23 -1.82 6.33
CA LEU A 158 11.55 -2.42 6.52
C LEU A 158 11.83 -3.55 5.53
N ILE A 159 10.86 -4.45 5.31
CA ILE A 159 10.95 -5.53 4.32
C ILE A 159 11.19 -4.94 2.92
N ALA A 160 10.46 -3.89 2.55
CA ALA A 160 10.61 -3.23 1.26
C ALA A 160 12.03 -2.66 1.07
N ILE A 161 12.62 -2.06 2.10
CA ILE A 161 13.99 -1.53 2.06
C ILE A 161 15.02 -2.67 2.01
N ILE A 162 14.95 -3.62 2.95
CA ILE A 162 15.93 -4.71 3.09
C ILE A 162 15.95 -5.61 1.85
N TYR A 163 14.76 -5.92 1.32
CA TYR A 163 14.61 -6.81 0.16
C TYR A 163 14.42 -6.07 -1.16
N ALA A 164 14.68 -4.75 -1.22
CA ALA A 164 14.51 -3.93 -2.42
C ALA A 164 15.18 -4.55 -3.66
N LYS A 165 16.42 -5.04 -3.50
CA LYS A 165 17.21 -5.69 -4.56
C LYS A 165 16.62 -7.01 -5.06
N SER A 166 16.04 -7.80 -4.16
CA SER A 166 15.40 -9.08 -4.49
C SER A 166 14.08 -8.84 -5.21
N ILE A 167 13.24 -7.95 -4.67
CA ILE A 167 11.94 -7.59 -5.25
C ILE A 167 12.12 -6.92 -6.61
N SER A 168 13.11 -6.02 -6.77
CA SER A 168 13.41 -5.39 -8.06
C SER A 168 13.77 -6.39 -9.16
N THR A 169 14.44 -7.50 -8.78
CA THR A 169 14.77 -8.58 -9.71
C THR A 169 13.53 -9.32 -10.21
N ILE A 170 12.54 -9.56 -9.33
CA ILE A 170 11.27 -10.20 -9.69
C ILE A 170 10.47 -9.30 -10.65
N LEU A 171 10.41 -8.00 -10.37
CA LEU A 171 9.69 -7.01 -11.19
C LEU A 171 10.24 -6.88 -12.62
N VAL A 172 11.54 -7.12 -12.79
CA VAL A 172 12.19 -7.16 -14.11
C VAL A 172 11.91 -8.49 -14.81
N LYS A 173 11.91 -9.62 -14.07
CA LYS A 173 11.72 -10.97 -14.63
C LYS A 173 10.32 -11.18 -15.21
N ASP A 174 9.30 -10.63 -14.56
CA ASP A 174 7.90 -10.68 -15.03
C ASP A 174 7.73 -10.11 -16.45
N ASN A 175 8.63 -9.22 -16.87
CA ASN A 175 8.60 -8.62 -18.20
C ASN A 175 9.08 -9.56 -19.32
N LYS A 176 9.94 -10.55 -18.99
CA LYS A 176 10.45 -11.55 -19.95
C LYS A 176 9.44 -12.67 -20.24
N ASN A 177 8.60 -13.03 -19.26
CA ASN A 177 7.58 -14.06 -19.47
C ASN A 177 6.37 -13.59 -20.29
N GLY A 178 6.18 -12.28 -20.44
CA GLY A 178 5.23 -11.69 -21.40
C GLY A 178 5.83 -11.45 -22.79
N GLN A 179 6.87 -12.21 -23.17
CA GLN A 179 7.45 -12.28 -24.53
C GLN A 179 7.32 -13.70 -25.11
N THR A 180 6.27 -14.44 -24.75
CA THR A 180 5.82 -15.55 -25.61
C THR A 180 5.10 -14.93 -26.81
N GLU A 181 5.83 -14.94 -27.92
CA GLU A 181 5.42 -14.86 -29.35
C GLU A 181 4.15 -14.06 -29.70
#